data_AF-A0A3C1DUS9-F1
#
_entry.id   AF-A0A3C1DUS9-F1
#
_cell.length_a   1.000
_cell.length_b   1.000
_cell.length_c   1.000
_cell.angle_alpha   90.00
_cell.angle_beta   90.00
_cell.angle_gamma   90.00
#
_symmetry.space_group_name_H-M   'P 1'
#
loop_
_entity.id
_entity.type
_entity.pdbx_description
1 polymer ?
#
loop_
_entity_poly.entity_id
_entity_poly.type
_entity_poly.pdbx_seq_one_letter_code
_entity_poly.pdbx_strand_id
1 'polypeptide(L)'
;MERFYDHLTGKLGAHITAVVTPSHIVRLMVALAEPTPEDTIIDPAVGTAGLLVAAAEYLREHHPRVGRDGGPRDHINNEAFTGVESDASLSRIATTNLRLHGVQNATIVNRDSLAEPSDGHGSEASNPDLFSLVLANPP
;
A
#
# COMPACT_ATOMS: atom_id res chain seq x y z
N MET A 1 -11.78 11.27 8.93
CA MET A 1 -11.56 10.34 7.80
C MET A 1 -12.61 10.52 6.71
N GLU A 2 -13.91 10.36 7.02
CA GLU A 2 -15.00 10.48 6.03
C GLU A 2 -15.06 11.85 5.30
N ARG A 3 -14.84 12.96 6.02
CA ARG A 3 -14.83 14.31 5.43
C ARG A 3 -13.65 14.62 4.48
N PHE A 4 -12.55 13.87 4.60
CA PHE A 4 -11.39 14.07 3.72
C PHE A 4 -11.60 13.33 2.39
N TYR A 5 -12.25 12.16 2.46
CA TYR A 5 -12.72 11.41 1.30
C TYR A 5 -13.77 12.18 0.49
N ASP A 6 -14.77 12.77 1.15
CA ASP A 6 -15.77 13.61 0.47
C ASP A 6 -15.17 14.85 -0.22
N HIS A 7 -14.06 15.37 0.30
CA HIS A 7 -13.37 16.51 -0.32
C HIS A 7 -12.58 16.10 -1.56
N LEU A 8 -11.97 14.91 -1.54
CA LEU A 8 -11.25 14.35 -2.69
C LEU A 8 -12.22 13.91 -3.79
N THR A 9 -13.36 13.32 -3.44
CA THR A 9 -14.42 12.95 -4.40
C THR A 9 -15.04 14.19 -5.05
N GLY A 10 -15.20 15.30 -4.32
CA GLY A 10 -15.72 16.55 -4.87
C GLY A 10 -14.85 17.21 -5.95
N LYS A 11 -13.53 16.96 -5.97
CA LYS A 11 -12.58 17.57 -6.92
C LYS A 11 -12.01 16.62 -7.98
N LEU A 12 -12.03 15.30 -7.75
CA LEU A 12 -11.38 14.27 -8.57
C LEU A 12 -12.33 13.09 -8.94
N GLY A 13 -13.64 13.29 -8.74
CA GLY A 13 -14.65 12.27 -8.43
C GLY A 13 -14.97 11.15 -9.43
N ALA A 14 -14.43 11.15 -10.64
CA ALA A 14 -14.64 10.03 -11.58
C ALA A 14 -13.48 9.02 -11.60
N HIS A 15 -12.24 9.49 -11.43
CA HIS A 15 -11.05 8.63 -11.51
C HIS A 15 -10.72 7.95 -10.17
N ILE A 16 -11.02 8.60 -9.03
CA ILE A 16 -10.77 8.02 -7.71
C ILE A 16 -11.84 6.99 -7.34
N THR A 17 -13.08 7.15 -7.79
CA THR A 17 -14.19 6.26 -7.42
C THR A 17 -14.05 4.84 -7.98
N ALA A 18 -13.40 4.68 -9.14
CA ALA A 18 -13.08 3.35 -9.69
C ALA A 18 -12.06 2.58 -8.84
N VAL A 19 -11.23 3.29 -8.05
CA VAL A 19 -10.08 2.74 -7.33
C VAL A 19 -10.35 2.59 -5.82
N VAL A 20 -11.51 3.05 -5.32
CA VAL A 20 -11.84 2.99 -3.89
C VAL A 20 -12.62 1.72 -3.57
N THR A 21 -11.93 0.73 -3.02
CA THR A 21 -12.55 -0.41 -2.35
C THR A 21 -13.17 0.05 -1.02
N PRO A 22 -14.45 -0.27 -0.72
CA PRO A 22 -15.07 0.05 0.57
C PRO A 22 -14.23 -0.45 1.75
N SER A 23 -14.09 0.37 2.79
CA SER A 23 -13.15 0.10 3.90
C SER A 23 -13.40 -1.22 4.63
N HIS A 24 -14.65 -1.69 4.69
CA HIS A 24 -14.99 -2.99 5.29
C HIS A 24 -14.49 -4.16 4.43
N ILE A 25 -14.49 -4.04 3.10
CA ILE A 25 -13.95 -5.06 2.19
C ILE A 25 -12.43 -5.09 2.31
N VAL A 26 -11.77 -3.94 2.32
CA VAL A 26 -10.31 -3.85 2.50
C VAL A 26 -9.88 -4.54 3.80
N ARG A 27 -10.52 -4.20 4.93
CA ARG A 27 -10.23 -4.84 6.22
C ARG A 27 -10.47 -6.34 6.20
N LEU A 28 -11.54 -6.79 5.55
CA LEU A 28 -11.83 -8.21 5.40
C LEU A 28 -10.74 -8.91 4.58
N MET A 29 -10.32 -8.35 3.44
CA MET A 29 -9.26 -8.92 2.60
C MET A 29 -7.95 -9.05 3.38
N VAL A 30 -7.57 -8.01 4.13
CA VAL A 30 -6.37 -8.05 4.99
C VAL A 30 -6.51 -9.06 6.12
N ALA A 31 -7.67 -9.12 6.77
CA ALA A 31 -7.92 -10.07 7.86
C ALA A 31 -7.87 -11.52 7.37
N LEU A 32 -8.32 -11.81 6.14
CA LEU A 32 -8.20 -13.14 5.53
C LEU A 32 -6.77 -13.47 5.09
N ALA A 33 -5.99 -12.46 4.70
CA ALA A 33 -4.60 -12.63 4.31
C ALA A 33 -3.66 -12.84 5.51
N GLU A 34 -4.09 -12.44 6.71
CA GLU A 34 -3.36 -12.60 7.99
C GLU A 34 -1.87 -12.20 7.91
N PRO A 35 -1.51 -10.97 7.46
CA PRO A 35 -0.12 -10.60 7.30
C PRO A 35 0.66 -10.65 8.63
N THR A 36 1.94 -10.96 8.50
CA THR A 36 2.91 -11.09 9.57
C THR A 36 3.95 -9.97 9.52
N PRO A 37 4.61 -9.63 10.63
CA PRO A 37 5.62 -8.58 10.65
C PRO A 37 6.86 -8.86 9.80
N GLU A 38 7.04 -10.10 9.35
CA GLU A 38 8.14 -10.54 8.48
C GLU A 38 7.80 -10.44 7.00
N ASP A 39 6.54 -10.15 6.65
CA ASP A 39 6.10 -10.11 5.26
C ASP A 39 6.63 -8.89 4.49
N THR A 40 6.90 -9.11 3.21
CA THR A 40 7.13 -8.05 2.23
C THR A 40 5.90 -7.99 1.32
N ILE A 41 5.13 -6.92 1.45
CA ILE A 41 3.79 -6.76 0.88
C ILE A 41 3.84 -5.79 -0.31
N ILE A 42 3.23 -6.19 -1.43
CA ILE A 42 3.07 -5.33 -2.61
C ILE A 42 1.60 -5.10 -2.99
N ASP A 43 1.28 -3.86 -3.37
CA ASP A 43 0.07 -3.50 -4.10
C ASP A 43 0.43 -2.95 -5.51
N PRO A 44 0.23 -3.73 -6.59
CA PRO A 44 0.58 -3.33 -7.95
C PRO A 44 -0.37 -2.26 -8.55
N ALA A 45 -1.45 -1.91 -7.85
CA ALA A 45 -2.41 -0.88 -8.25
C ALA A 45 -2.83 -0.05 -7.01
N VAL A 46 -1.84 0.59 -6.37
CA VAL A 46 -1.95 1.07 -4.99
C VAL A 46 -2.96 2.19 -4.78
N GLY A 47 -3.24 3.01 -5.80
CA GLY A 47 -4.18 4.13 -5.69
C GLY A 47 -3.83 5.05 -4.52
N THR A 48 -4.72 5.15 -3.52
CA THR A 48 -4.47 5.94 -2.30
C THR A 48 -3.82 5.15 -1.15
N ALA A 49 -3.33 3.93 -1.40
CA ALA A 49 -2.76 2.99 -0.44
C ALA A 49 -3.72 2.38 0.59
N GLY A 50 -4.99 2.18 0.24
CA GLY A 50 -6.00 1.65 1.16
C GLY A 50 -5.67 0.27 1.74
N LEU A 51 -5.25 -0.67 0.87
CA LEU A 51 -4.88 -2.03 1.27
C LEU A 51 -3.61 -2.05 2.12
N LEU A 52 -2.57 -1.31 1.72
CA LEU A 52 -1.31 -1.24 2.47
C LEU A 52 -1.48 -0.57 3.84
N VAL A 53 -2.30 0.48 3.94
CA VAL A 53 -2.64 1.11 5.23
C VAL A 53 -3.38 0.11 6.12
N ALA A 54 -4.38 -0.60 5.59
CA ALA A 54 -5.11 -1.59 6.37
C ALA A 54 -4.21 -2.75 6.84
N ALA A 55 -3.24 -3.17 6.02
CA ALA A 55 -2.23 -4.15 6.42
C ALA A 55 -1.35 -3.62 7.56
N ALA A 56 -0.87 -2.37 7.49
CA ALA A 56 -0.12 -1.75 8.58
C ALA A 56 -0.93 -1.62 9.88
N GLU A 57 -2.21 -1.28 9.79
CA GLU A 57 -3.14 -1.26 10.93
C GLU A 57 -3.31 -2.66 11.54
N TYR A 58 -3.57 -3.67 10.70
CA TYR A 58 -3.70 -5.06 11.13
C TYR A 58 -2.45 -5.54 11.87
N LEU A 59 -1.27 -5.25 11.32
CA LEU A 59 0.00 -5.65 11.93
C LEU A 59 0.19 -5.04 13.32
N ARG A 60 -0.18 -3.77 13.50
CA ARG A 60 -0.11 -3.11 14.81
C ARG A 60 -1.12 -3.65 15.82
N GLU A 61 -2.32 -4.02 15.35
CA GLU A 61 -3.39 -4.53 16.21
C GLU A 61 -3.12 -5.97 16.67
N HIS A 62 -2.66 -6.82 15.76
CA HIS A 62 -2.51 -8.26 16.00
C HIS A 62 -1.09 -8.66 16.44
N HIS A 63 -0.08 -7.82 16.21
CA HIS A 63 1.30 -8.07 16.60
C HIS A 63 1.83 -6.96 17.53
N PRO A 64 1.64 -7.09 18.86
CA PRO A 64 1.96 -6.04 19.85
C PRO A 64 3.41 -5.55 19.86
N ARG A 65 4.33 -6.30 19.22
CA ARG A 65 5.75 -5.94 19.10
C ARG A 65 6.01 -4.88 18.02
N VAL A 66 5.17 -4.79 16.98
CA VAL A 66 5.34 -3.87 15.83
C VAL A 66 5.41 -2.40 16.29
N GLY A 67 4.79 -2.06 17.43
CA GLY A 67 4.81 -0.72 18.02
C GLY A 67 5.73 -0.53 19.23
N ARG A 68 6.61 -1.48 19.57
CA ARG A 68 7.47 -1.42 20.78
C ARG A 68 8.96 -1.34 20.45
N ASP A 69 9.77 -0.91 21.41
CA ASP A 69 11.22 -0.91 21.27
C ASP A 69 11.74 -2.34 21.13
N GLY A 70 12.60 -2.58 20.13
CA GLY A 70 13.08 -3.91 19.76
C GLY A 70 12.13 -4.76 18.90
N GLY A 71 11.00 -4.19 18.45
CA GLY A 71 10.14 -4.82 17.45
C GLY A 71 10.69 -4.68 16.02
N PRO A 72 10.04 -5.29 15.01
CA PRO A 72 10.44 -5.24 13.59
C PRO A 72 10.15 -3.87 12.95
N ARG A 73 10.44 -2.78 13.66
CA ARG A 73 10.17 -1.41 13.25
C ARG A 73 10.92 -1.04 11.98
N ASP A 74 12.15 -1.49 11.84
CA ASP A 74 12.98 -1.14 10.68
C ASP A 74 12.43 -1.79 9.42
N HIS A 75 12.08 -3.08 9.48
CA HIS A 75 11.42 -3.78 8.37
C HIS A 75 10.09 -3.12 7.99
N ILE A 76 9.22 -2.89 8.97
CA ILE A 76 7.90 -2.28 8.75
C ILE A 76 7.99 -0.87 8.16
N ASN A 77 9.00 -0.09 8.53
CA ASN A 77 9.14 1.27 8.04
C ASN A 77 9.80 1.38 6.68
N ASN A 78 10.67 0.44 6.31
CA ASN A 78 11.56 0.60 5.16
C ASN A 78 11.39 -0.46 4.06
N GLU A 79 10.93 -1.66 4.40
CA GLU A 79 11.01 -2.83 3.51
C GLU A 79 9.64 -3.48 3.29
N ALA A 80 8.79 -3.51 4.32
CA ALA A 80 7.55 -4.29 4.32
C ALA A 80 6.49 -3.86 3.29
N PHE A 81 6.53 -2.62 2.78
CA PHE A 81 5.45 -2.07 1.96
C PHE A 81 5.96 -1.47 0.65
N THR A 82 5.47 -2.05 -0.45
CA THR A 82 5.71 -1.55 -1.81
C THR A 82 4.37 -1.31 -2.53
N GLY A 83 4.28 -0.22 -3.29
CA GLY A 83 3.12 0.08 -4.11
C GLY A 83 3.53 0.54 -5.51
N VAL A 84 2.71 0.24 -6.52
CA VAL A 84 2.89 0.72 -7.89
C VAL A 84 1.68 1.56 -8.31
N GLU A 85 1.94 2.77 -8.79
CA GLU A 85 0.91 3.69 -9.27
C GLU A 85 1.40 4.49 -10.47
N SER A 86 0.64 4.52 -11.55
CA SER A 86 0.98 5.28 -12.75
C SER A 86 0.74 6.78 -12.61
N ASP A 87 -0.29 7.21 -11.86
CA ASP A 87 -0.61 8.61 -11.62
C ASP A 87 0.28 9.23 -10.52
N ALA A 88 1.07 10.23 -10.89
CA ALA A 88 2.02 10.86 -9.97
C ALA A 88 1.35 11.59 -8.79
N SER A 89 0.10 12.03 -8.94
CA SER A 89 -0.64 12.68 -7.86
C SER A 89 -1.16 11.65 -6.86
N LEU A 90 -1.69 10.52 -7.34
CA LEU A 90 -2.10 9.40 -6.50
C LEU A 90 -0.91 8.77 -5.77
N SER A 91 0.24 8.62 -6.42
CA SER A 91 1.49 8.14 -5.79
C SER A 91 1.90 9.01 -4.58
N ARG A 92 1.76 10.34 -4.67
CA ARG A 92 2.03 11.26 -3.56
C ARG A 92 1.01 11.12 -2.44
N ILE A 93 -0.27 10.92 -2.78
CA ILE A 93 -1.33 10.69 -1.80
C ILE A 93 -1.10 9.36 -1.07
N ALA A 94 -0.77 8.29 -1.78
CA ALA A 94 -0.40 6.99 -1.21
C ALA A 94 0.76 7.12 -0.21
N THR A 95 1.85 7.75 -0.64
CA THR A 95 3.03 7.99 0.21
C THR A 95 2.66 8.77 1.48
N THR A 96 1.86 9.83 1.34
CA THR A 96 1.42 10.65 2.46
C THR A 96 0.52 9.85 3.42
N ASN A 97 -0.42 9.08 2.88
CA ASN A 97 -1.32 8.25 3.67
C ASN A 97 -0.55 7.21 4.49
N LEU A 98 0.41 6.51 3.89
CA LEU A 98 1.24 5.52 4.58
C LEU A 98 2.05 6.16 5.71
N ARG A 99 2.65 7.32 5.46
CA ARG A 99 3.37 8.09 6.49
C ARG A 99 2.49 8.50 7.65
N LEU A 100 1.28 9.00 7.37
CA LEU A 100 0.33 9.39 8.42
C LEU A 100 -0.14 8.19 9.27
N HIS A 101 -0.12 6.98 8.70
CA HIS A 101 -0.44 5.74 9.42
C HIS A 101 0.79 5.04 10.01
N GLY A 102 1.96 5.70 10.00
CA GLY A 102 3.15 5.26 10.71
C GLY A 102 4.10 4.38 9.91
N VAL A 103 3.97 4.32 8.59
CA VAL A 103 4.93 3.68 7.67
C VAL A 103 5.78 4.77 7.02
N GLN A 104 7.03 4.92 7.45
CA GLN A 104 7.81 6.10 7.10
C GLN A 104 8.36 6.11 5.67
N ASN A 105 8.94 4.99 5.23
CA ASN A 105 9.72 4.87 4.01
C ASN A 105 9.19 3.75 3.11
N ALA A 106 7.86 3.64 2.99
CA ALA A 106 7.26 2.77 2.00
C ALA A 106 7.72 3.14 0.58
N THR A 107 7.93 2.13 -0.25
CA THR A 107 8.37 2.30 -1.64
C THR A 107 7.15 2.45 -2.55
N ILE A 108 6.90 3.65 -3.07
CA ILE A 108 5.86 3.88 -4.09
C ILE A 108 6.52 4.17 -5.43
N VAL A 109 6.44 3.20 -6.35
CA VAL A 109 7.00 3.28 -7.69
C VAL A 109 6.00 3.94 -8.62
N ASN A 110 6.38 5.09 -9.20
CA ASN A 110 5.57 5.72 -10.23
C ASN A 110 5.85 5.08 -11.60
N ARG A 111 5.06 4.08 -11.99
CA ARG A 111 5.23 3.34 -13.25
C ARG A 111 3.89 2.75 -13.70
N ASP A 112 3.76 2.55 -15.01
CA ASP A 112 2.73 1.68 -15.57
C ASP A 112 3.05 0.22 -15.24
N SER A 113 2.20 -0.41 -14.43
CA SER A 113 2.33 -1.82 -14.01
C SER A 113 2.31 -2.82 -15.17
N LEU A 114 1.78 -2.43 -16.35
CA LEU A 114 1.68 -3.26 -17.55
C LEU A 114 2.80 -3.01 -18.58
N ALA A 115 3.61 -1.96 -18.40
CA ALA A 115 4.70 -1.66 -19.32
C ALA A 115 5.89 -2.60 -19.07
N GLU A 116 6.38 -3.25 -20.12
CA GLU A 116 7.59 -4.07 -20.04
C GLU A 116 8.81 -3.23 -19.66
N PRO A 117 9.75 -3.76 -18.85
CA PRO A 117 10.94 -3.04 -18.45
C PRO A 117 11.82 -2.76 -19.67
N SER A 118 11.89 -1.49 -20.09
CA SER A 118 12.63 -1.02 -21.26
C SER A 118 14.13 -1.31 -21.22
N ASP A 119 14.69 -1.56 -20.03
CA ASP A 119 16.14 -1.48 -19.78
C ASP A 119 16.77 -2.77 -19.23
N GLY A 120 16.11 -3.93 -19.34
CA GLY A 120 16.67 -5.23 -18.90
C GLY A 120 16.94 -5.35 -17.38
N HIS A 121 16.81 -4.26 -16.64
CA HIS A 121 16.77 -4.18 -15.19
C HIS A 121 15.32 -3.93 -14.78
N GLY A 122 14.57 -5.00 -14.56
CA GLY A 122 13.25 -4.90 -13.93
C GLY A 122 13.37 -4.09 -12.63
N SER A 123 12.40 -3.24 -12.32
CA SER A 123 12.37 -2.65 -10.98
C SER A 123 12.20 -3.77 -9.96
N GLU A 124 12.64 -3.58 -8.72
CA GLU A 124 12.36 -4.54 -7.63
C GLU A 124 10.85 -4.85 -7.55
N ALA A 125 9.98 -3.85 -7.80
CA ALA A 125 8.53 -4.02 -7.90
C ALA A 125 8.04 -4.93 -9.06
N SER A 126 8.91 -5.31 -10.00
CA SER A 126 8.61 -6.22 -11.11
C SER A 126 9.12 -7.64 -10.86
N ASN A 127 9.82 -7.89 -9.74
CA ASN A 127 10.30 -9.22 -9.39
C ASN A 127 9.34 -9.86 -8.36
N PRO A 128 8.48 -10.80 -8.76
CA PRO A 128 7.52 -11.43 -7.85
C PRO A 128 8.19 -12.23 -6.73
N ASP A 129 9.44 -12.67 -6.92
CA ASP A 129 10.17 -13.45 -5.92
C ASP A 129 10.60 -12.61 -4.69
N LEU A 130 10.42 -11.29 -4.73
CA LEU A 130 10.74 -10.38 -3.62
C LEU A 130 9.60 -10.17 -2.62
N PHE A 131 8.37 -10.61 -2.95
CA PHE A 131 7.19 -10.33 -2.15
C PHE A 131 6.58 -11.62 -1.62
N SER A 132 6.29 -11.65 -0.31
CA SER A 132 5.60 -12.77 0.33
C SER A 132 4.08 -12.64 0.24
N LEU A 133 3.56 -11.43 0.05
CA LEU A 133 2.13 -11.17 -0.05
C LEU A 133 1.81 -10.10 -1.10
N VAL A 134 0.78 -10.37 -1.91
CA VAL A 134 0.21 -9.41 -2.87
C VAL A 134 -1.21 -9.05 -2.42
N LEU A 135 -1.46 -7.75 -2.25
CA LEU A 135 -2.78 -7.20 -1.95
C LEU A 135 -3.13 -6.19 -3.04
N ALA A 136 -4.09 -6.50 -3.91
CA ALA A 136 -4.42 -5.65 -5.05
C ALA A 136 -5.93 -5.52 -5.25
N ASN A 137 -6.36 -4.34 -5.71
CA ASN A 137 -7.66 -4.15 -6.36
C ASN A 137 -7.44 -3.42 -7.70
N PRO A 138 -7.13 -4.16 -8.78
CA PRO A 138 -6.85 -3.56 -10.07
C PRO A 138 -8.09 -2.88 -10.69
N PRO A 139 -7.90 -1.93 -11.62
CA PRO A 139 -8.99 -1.28 -12.36
C PRO A 139 -9.72 -2.21 -13.33
#